data_AF-A0A7X6JD88-F1
#
_entry.id   AF-A0A7X6JD88-F1
#
_cell.length_a   1.000
_cell.length_b   1.000
_cell.length_c   1.000
_cell.angle_alpha   90.00
_cell.angle_beta   90.00
_cell.angle_gamma   90.00
#
_symmetry.space_group_name_H-M   'P 1'
#
loop_
_entity.id
_entity.type
_entity.pdbx_description
1 polymer ?
#
loop_
_entity_poly.entity_id
_entity_poly.type
_entity_poly.pdbx_seq_one_letter_code
_entity_poly.pdbx_strand_id
1 'polypeptide(L)'
;MKNFGKMVASREVIDIPGEQIGVNEEGEPVFAPDQKQPVLIFRDVNGADWFDLAKEYPHAFYIALDDENRIISMTDDYQHSQIADYNLVGIDNDFGFTFGPGGTVYGATWTGSEIISPASDTVPDEISRRQFFQQLAVAGIITNAEALAAMKSGRSAGFASDHRCVAD
;
A
#
# COMPACT_ATOMS: atom_id res chain seq x y z
N MET A 1 12.76 -13.39 -5.95
CA MET A 1 11.36 -12.98 -5.68
C MET A 1 10.54 -14.16 -5.14
N LYS A 2 9.75 -13.90 -4.09
CA LYS A 2 8.81 -14.86 -3.49
C LYS A 2 7.52 -14.12 -3.09
N ASN A 3 6.36 -14.63 -3.51
CA ASN A 3 5.08 -14.19 -2.97
C ASN A 3 4.74 -15.05 -1.74
N PHE A 4 4.54 -14.41 -0.59
CA PHE A 4 4.22 -15.06 0.69
C PHE A 4 2.72 -15.13 0.96
N GLY A 5 1.89 -14.49 0.12
CA GLY A 5 0.45 -14.47 0.30
C GLY A 5 -0.04 -13.37 1.24
N LYS A 6 -1.36 -13.32 1.42
CA LYS A 6 -2.02 -12.40 2.35
C LYS A 6 -1.79 -12.85 3.79
N MET A 7 -1.34 -11.92 4.63
CA MET A 7 -1.08 -12.20 6.04
C MET A 7 -2.36 -12.10 6.87
N VAL A 8 -2.56 -13.07 7.74
CA VAL A 8 -3.64 -13.12 8.73
C VAL A 8 -3.03 -12.90 10.11
N ALA A 9 -3.51 -11.88 10.82
CA ALA A 9 -3.13 -11.65 12.20
C ALA A 9 -4.04 -12.40 13.16
N SER A 10 -3.45 -13.08 14.13
CA SER A 10 -4.15 -13.73 15.23
C SER A 10 -3.53 -13.30 16.56
N ARG A 11 -4.38 -13.07 17.56
CA ARG A 11 -3.94 -12.76 18.92
C ARG A 11 -3.74 -14.04 19.71
N GLU A 12 -2.55 -14.21 20.26
CA GLU A 12 -2.20 -15.33 21.11
C GLU A 12 -1.64 -14.84 22.45
N VAL A 13 -1.74 -15.67 23.48
CA VAL A 13 -1.10 -15.39 24.77
C VAL A 13 0.06 -16.34 24.89
N ILE A 14 1.28 -15.78 24.98
CA ILE A 14 2.49 -16.55 25.20
C ILE A 14 2.92 -16.47 26.66
N ASP A 15 3.49 -17.56 27.14
CA ASP A 15 4.15 -17.62 28.45
C ASP A 15 5.62 -17.18 28.26
N ILE A 16 5.97 -16.06 28.88
CA ILE A 16 7.34 -15.55 28.95
C ILE A 16 7.92 -16.04 30.27
N PRO A 17 8.97 -16.90 30.24
CA PRO A 17 9.61 -17.39 31.44
C PRO A 17 10.10 -16.22 32.30
N GLY A 18 9.90 -16.32 33.61
CA GLY A 18 10.43 -15.31 34.52
C GLY A 18 11.95 -15.21 34.44
N GLU A 19 12.49 -13.99 34.44
CA GLU A 19 13.94 -13.77 34.47
C GLU A 19 14.52 -14.18 35.83
N GLN A 20 15.80 -14.59 35.84
CA GLN A 20 16.48 -14.89 37.10
C GLN A 20 16.67 -13.61 37.91
N ILE A 21 16.11 -13.57 39.12
CA ILE A 21 16.16 -12.42 40.03
C ILE A 21 17.19 -12.58 41.15
N GLY A 22 17.79 -13.77 41.30
CA GLY A 22 18.84 -13.99 42.28
C GLY A 22 19.24 -15.46 42.41
N VAL A 23 19.88 -15.74 43.55
CA VAL A 23 20.29 -17.08 43.99
C VAL A 23 19.90 -17.19 45.47
N ASN A 24 19.35 -18.33 45.88
CA ASN A 24 18.96 -18.57 47.27
C ASN A 24 20.17 -18.95 48.15
N GLU A 25 19.94 -19.21 49.43
CA GLU A 25 20.99 -19.56 50.41
C GLU A 25 21.69 -20.91 50.10
N GLU A 26 21.07 -21.76 49.29
CA GLU A 26 21.57 -23.07 48.87
C GLU A 26 22.37 -23.01 47.56
N GLY A 27 22.46 -21.83 46.94
CA GLY A 27 23.14 -21.63 45.66
C GLY A 27 22.26 -21.89 44.43
N GLU A 28 20.95 -22.08 44.59
CA GLU A 28 20.01 -22.32 43.50
C GLU A 28 19.43 -21.02 42.92
N PRO A 29 19.25 -20.92 41.59
CA PRO A 29 18.69 -19.74 40.94
C PRO A 29 17.22 -19.52 41.33
N VAL A 30 16.88 -18.28 41.66
CA VAL A 30 15.50 -17.83 41.91
C VAL A 30 15.01 -17.04 40.70
N PHE A 31 13.86 -17.41 40.16
CA PHE A 31 13.24 -16.76 39.01
C PHE A 31 12.02 -15.93 39.41
N ALA A 32 11.77 -14.86 38.68
CA ALA A 32 10.49 -14.15 38.72
C ALA A 32 9.34 -15.11 38.31
N PRO A 33 8.07 -14.77 38.63
CA PRO A 33 6.95 -15.51 38.09
C PRO A 33 6.87 -15.34 36.56
N ASP A 34 6.42 -16.39 35.88
CA ASP A 34 6.13 -16.34 34.44
C ASP A 34 5.10 -15.26 34.12
N GLN A 35 5.31 -14.60 32.99
CA GLN A 35 4.42 -13.55 32.51
C GLN A 35 3.61 -14.03 31.32
N LYS A 36 2.32 -13.69 31.30
CA LYS A 36 1.45 -13.94 30.15
C LYS A 36 1.32 -12.69 29.33
N GLN A 37 1.89 -12.70 28.13
CA GLN A 37 1.85 -11.55 27.23
C GLN A 37 0.97 -11.83 26.03
N PRO A 38 -0.05 -11.00 25.75
CA PRO A 38 -0.75 -11.07 24.49
C PRO A 38 0.15 -10.55 23.36
N VAL A 39 0.31 -11.35 22.32
CA VAL A 39 1.07 -11.01 21.11
C VAL A 39 0.20 -11.16 19.87
N LEU A 40 0.55 -10.43 18.82
CA LEU A 40 0.01 -10.65 17.48
C LEU A 40 0.98 -11.54 16.72
N ILE A 41 0.46 -12.63 16.17
CA ILE A 41 1.20 -13.54 15.30
C ILE A 41 0.61 -13.41 13.89
N PHE A 42 1.50 -13.30 12.91
CA PHE A 42 1.14 -13.12 11.51
C PHE A 42 1.45 -14.42 10.77
N ARG A 43 0.45 -14.96 10.08
CA ARG A 43 0.58 -16.21 9.33
C ARG A 43 0.07 -16.05 7.91
N ASP A 44 0.61 -16.84 7.00
CA ASP A 44 0.04 -16.96 5.66
C ASP A 44 -1.31 -17.70 5.69
N VAL A 45 -1.95 -17.79 4.52
CA VAL A 45 -3.23 -18.50 4.36
C VAL A 45 -3.15 -20.00 4.66
N ASN A 46 -1.94 -20.59 4.67
CA ASN A 46 -1.70 -21.99 5.01
C ASN A 46 -1.38 -22.19 6.50
N GLY A 47 -1.30 -21.10 7.29
CA GLY A 47 -0.97 -21.12 8.70
C GLY A 47 0.53 -21.12 9.01
N ALA A 48 1.40 -20.90 8.02
CA ALA A 48 2.84 -20.78 8.25
C ALA A 48 3.18 -19.41 8.85
N ASP A 49 4.07 -19.39 9.85
CA ASP A 49 4.49 -18.18 10.54
C ASP A 49 5.34 -17.27 9.65
N TRP A 50 5.09 -15.96 9.70
CA TRP A 50 5.80 -14.97 8.90
C TRP A 50 7.30 -14.97 9.14
N PHE A 51 7.76 -15.05 10.39
CA PHE A 51 9.19 -15.02 10.70
C PHE A 51 9.88 -16.28 10.17
N ASP A 52 9.22 -17.43 10.27
CA ASP A 52 9.77 -18.68 9.73
C ASP A 52 9.86 -18.61 8.19
N LEU A 53 8.80 -18.14 7.53
CA LEU A 53 8.77 -17.95 6.08
C LEU A 53 9.87 -16.99 5.59
N ALA A 54 10.05 -15.85 6.26
CA ALA A 54 11.05 -14.85 5.88
C ALA A 54 12.49 -15.33 6.12
N LYS A 55 12.72 -16.16 7.15
CA LYS A 55 14.03 -16.81 7.38
C LYS A 55 14.32 -17.90 6.38
N GLU A 56 13.31 -18.67 5.96
CA GLU A 56 13.46 -19.72 4.96
C GLU A 56 13.71 -19.14 3.56
N TYR A 57 13.06 -18.03 3.23
CA TYR A 57 13.17 -17.35 1.93
C TYR A 57 13.58 -15.88 2.09
N PRO A 58 14.83 -15.59 2.46
CA PRO A 58 15.28 -14.22 2.68
C PRO A 58 15.35 -13.46 1.35
N HIS A 59 14.87 -12.21 1.39
CA HIS A 59 14.94 -11.25 0.29
C HIS A 59 15.53 -9.92 0.76
N ALA A 60 16.07 -9.14 -0.18
CA ALA A 60 16.67 -7.84 0.11
C ALA A 60 15.63 -6.80 0.56
N PHE A 61 14.42 -6.88 0.00
CA PHE A 61 13.31 -6.02 0.37
C PHE A 61 12.00 -6.81 0.44
N TYR A 62 11.06 -6.29 1.22
CA TYR A 62 9.73 -6.82 1.40
C TYR A 62 8.72 -5.72 1.12
N ILE A 63 7.78 -5.99 0.23
CA ILE A 63 6.68 -5.08 -0.11
C ILE A 63 5.36 -5.67 0.41
N ALA A 64 4.49 -4.80 0.90
CA ALA A 64 3.11 -5.12 1.21
C ALA A 64 2.20 -4.52 0.13
N LEU A 65 1.29 -5.34 -0.38
CA LEU A 65 0.40 -5.00 -1.48
C LEU A 65 -1.06 -5.02 -1.03
N ASP A 66 -1.81 -4.00 -1.42
CA ASP A 66 -3.27 -4.03 -1.32
C ASP A 66 -3.90 -4.97 -2.37
N ASP A 67 -5.23 -5.05 -2.37
CA ASP A 67 -5.99 -5.93 -3.28
C ASP A 67 -5.88 -5.49 -4.76
N GLU A 68 -5.37 -4.28 -5.03
CA GLU A 68 -5.12 -3.75 -6.38
C GLU A 68 -3.63 -3.88 -6.80
N ASN A 69 -2.82 -4.59 -6.02
CA ASN A 69 -1.37 -4.71 -6.17
C ASN A 69 -0.61 -3.37 -6.03
N ARG A 70 -1.17 -2.39 -5.32
CA ARG A 70 -0.46 -1.15 -5.00
C ARG A 70 0.40 -1.36 -3.75
N ILE A 71 1.61 -0.83 -3.80
CA ILE A 71 2.56 -0.90 -2.69
C ILE A 71 2.15 0.08 -1.61
N ILE A 72 1.80 -0.44 -0.43
CA ILE A 72 1.47 0.36 0.76
C ILE A 72 2.63 0.45 1.74
N SER A 73 3.55 -0.53 1.68
CA SER A 73 4.75 -0.56 2.50
C SER A 73 5.91 -1.21 1.74
N MET A 74 7.12 -0.75 2.04
CA MET A 74 8.37 -1.38 1.61
C MET A 74 9.41 -1.23 2.73
N THR A 75 10.16 -2.29 3.00
CA THR A 75 11.24 -2.30 3.99
C THR A 75 12.29 -3.34 3.62
N ASP A 76 13.51 -3.14 4.09
CA ASP A 76 14.65 -4.07 4.04
C ASP A 76 14.70 -5.01 5.27
N ASP A 77 13.84 -4.80 6.27
CA ASP A 77 13.74 -5.65 7.46
C ASP A 77 12.39 -6.38 7.49
N TYR A 78 12.43 -7.71 7.32
CA TYR A 78 11.23 -8.55 7.37
C TYR A 78 10.47 -8.42 8.70
N GLN A 79 11.15 -8.09 9.80
CA GLN A 79 10.53 -7.91 11.11
C GLN A 79 9.62 -6.68 11.15
N HIS A 80 9.88 -5.68 10.31
CA HIS A 80 9.02 -4.51 10.13
C HIS A 80 7.86 -4.76 9.18
N SER A 81 7.87 -5.88 8.44
CA SER A 81 6.84 -6.25 7.48
C SER A 81 5.74 -7.13 8.09
N GLN A 82 5.26 -6.77 9.28
CA GLN A 82 4.16 -7.46 9.98
C GLN A 82 2.84 -6.72 9.77
N ILE A 83 2.26 -6.85 8.57
CA ILE A 83 1.08 -6.08 8.16
C ILE A 83 -0.05 -7.03 7.78
N ALA A 84 -1.13 -7.02 8.56
CA ALA A 84 -2.30 -7.87 8.36
C ALA A 84 -3.11 -7.42 7.13
N ASP A 85 -3.80 -8.36 6.49
CA ASP A 85 -4.72 -8.15 5.38
C ASP A 85 -4.08 -7.67 4.06
N TYR A 86 -2.74 -7.57 4.02
CA TYR A 86 -1.97 -7.26 2.81
C TYR A 86 -1.21 -8.49 2.31
N ASN A 87 -0.99 -8.53 1.00
CA ASN A 87 -0.17 -9.55 0.37
C ASN A 87 1.32 -9.18 0.49
N LEU A 88 2.12 -10.03 1.12
CA LEU A 88 3.56 -9.80 1.27
C LEU A 88 4.35 -10.44 0.14
N VAL A 89 5.30 -9.71 -0.42
CA VAL A 89 6.19 -10.18 -1.48
C VAL A 89 7.63 -9.80 -1.14
N GLY A 90 8.53 -10.77 -1.20
CA GLY A 90 9.97 -10.54 -1.15
C GLY A 90 10.52 -10.26 -2.54
N ILE A 91 11.25 -9.16 -2.67
CA ILE A 91 11.89 -8.70 -3.91
C ILE A 91 13.39 -8.43 -3.66
N ASP A 92 14.19 -8.56 -4.71
CA ASP A 92 15.66 -8.52 -4.60
C ASP A 92 16.26 -7.18 -5.07
N ASN A 93 15.40 -6.24 -5.52
CA ASN A 93 15.78 -4.93 -6.03
C ASN A 93 14.69 -3.91 -5.68
N ASP A 94 15.06 -2.66 -5.46
CA ASP A 94 14.15 -1.53 -5.19
C ASP A 94 13.64 -0.84 -6.46
N PHE A 95 14.16 -1.24 -7.64
CA PHE A 95 13.83 -0.68 -8.94
C PHE A 95 14.06 0.84 -9.03
N GLY A 96 14.99 1.38 -8.22
CA GLY A 96 15.28 2.81 -8.14
C GLY A 96 14.25 3.62 -7.36
N PHE A 97 13.30 2.97 -6.68
CA PHE A 97 12.39 3.63 -5.76
C PHE A 97 13.00 3.79 -4.37
N THR A 98 12.51 4.78 -3.62
CA THR A 98 12.88 5.00 -2.22
C THR A 98 11.72 4.65 -1.29
N PHE A 99 12.04 4.24 -0.06
CA PHE A 99 11.08 3.94 1.00
C PHE A 99 11.46 4.67 2.31
N GLY A 100 10.56 4.63 3.29
CA GLY A 100 10.62 5.48 4.49
C GLY A 100 9.82 6.78 4.32
N PRO A 101 9.90 7.72 5.27
CA PRO A 101 9.15 8.98 5.19
C PRO A 101 9.42 9.74 3.88
N GLY A 102 8.37 9.93 3.05
CA GLY A 102 8.48 10.60 1.76
C GLY A 102 9.01 9.74 0.60
N GLY A 103 9.10 8.42 0.78
CA GLY A 103 9.54 7.49 -0.26
C GLY A 103 8.67 7.52 -1.52
N THR A 104 9.28 7.25 -2.67
CA THR A 104 8.59 7.28 -3.98
C THR A 104 7.82 6.00 -4.31
N VAL A 105 8.04 4.92 -3.55
CA VAL A 105 7.44 3.60 -3.83
C VAL A 105 5.94 3.52 -3.50
N TYR A 106 5.45 4.37 -2.60
CA TYR A 106 4.08 4.24 -2.09
C TYR A 106 3.03 4.59 -3.15
N GLY A 107 2.05 3.71 -3.31
CA GLY A 107 1.02 3.80 -4.35
C GLY A 107 1.48 3.29 -5.73
N ALA A 108 2.77 2.98 -5.91
CA ALA A 108 3.26 2.33 -7.11
C ALA A 108 2.65 0.93 -7.26
N THR A 109 2.49 0.47 -8.50
CA THR A 109 1.90 -0.83 -8.80
C THR A 109 2.97 -1.89 -8.96
N TRP A 110 2.83 -3.00 -8.25
CA TRP A 110 3.64 -4.20 -8.47
C TRP A 110 3.02 -5.06 -9.58
N THR A 111 3.80 -5.36 -10.61
CA THR A 111 3.33 -6.14 -11.77
C THR A 111 3.57 -7.64 -11.66
N GLY A 112 4.27 -8.08 -10.60
CA GLY A 112 4.81 -9.44 -10.50
C GLY A 112 6.29 -9.53 -10.86
N SER A 113 6.85 -8.53 -11.56
CA SER A 113 8.27 -8.48 -11.91
C SER A 113 8.91 -7.11 -11.78
N GLU A 114 8.14 -6.04 -11.76
CA GLU A 114 8.60 -4.65 -11.77
C GLU A 114 7.69 -3.76 -10.91
N ILE A 115 8.22 -2.61 -10.48
CA ILE A 115 7.45 -1.55 -9.83
C ILE A 115 7.21 -0.43 -10.84
N ILE A 116 5.93 -0.10 -11.07
CA ILE A 116 5.53 0.99 -11.96
C ILE A 116 5.01 2.14 -11.10
N SER A 117 5.56 3.33 -11.30
CA SER A 117 5.14 4.55 -10.60
C SER A 117 3.62 4.75 -10.71
N PRO A 118 2.97 5.25 -9.64
CA PRO A 118 1.56 5.60 -9.73
C PRO A 118 1.37 6.59 -10.87
N ALA A 119 0.26 6.46 -11.61
CA ALA A 119 -0.13 7.50 -12.54
C ALA A 119 -0.22 8.81 -11.75
N SER A 120 0.58 9.80 -12.15
CA SER A 120 0.52 11.09 -11.49
C SER A 120 -0.83 11.70 -11.83
N ASP A 121 -1.71 11.82 -10.83
CA ASP A 121 -2.86 12.72 -10.87
C ASP A 121 -2.39 14.19 -10.82
N THR A 122 -1.26 14.53 -11.48
CA THR A 122 -0.98 15.91 -11.84
C THR A 122 -2.02 16.32 -12.87
N VAL A 123 -3.19 16.71 -12.37
CA VAL A 123 -3.96 17.77 -12.99
C VAL A 123 -2.98 18.93 -13.09
N PRO A 124 -2.60 19.37 -14.29
CA PRO A 124 -1.70 20.50 -14.42
C PRO A 124 -2.32 21.68 -13.67
N ASP A 125 -1.56 22.32 -12.76
CA ASP A 125 -2.05 23.44 -11.94
C ASP A 125 -2.75 24.51 -12.79
N GLU A 126 -2.30 24.67 -14.03
CA GLU A 126 -2.96 25.45 -15.06
C GLU A 126 -2.92 24.73 -16.41
N ILE A 127 -4.02 24.08 -16.80
CA ILE A 127 -4.28 23.83 -18.22
C ILE A 127 -4.79 25.12 -18.86
N SER A 128 -4.20 25.53 -19.98
CA SER A 128 -4.75 26.65 -20.75
C SER A 128 -6.18 26.31 -21.18
N ARG A 129 -7.06 27.33 -21.26
CA ARG A 129 -8.45 27.16 -21.75
C ARG A 129 -8.52 26.38 -23.07
N ARG A 130 -7.51 26.56 -23.94
CA ARG A 130 -7.35 25.81 -25.19
C ARG A 130 -7.14 24.31 -24.95
N GLN A 131 -6.19 23.95 -24.09
CA GLN A 131 -5.89 22.55 -23.77
C GLN A 131 -7.09 21.86 -23.14
N PHE A 132 -7.82 22.54 -22.25
CA PHE A 132 -9.04 22.02 -21.65
C PHE A 132 -10.10 21.64 -22.71
N PHE A 133 -10.46 22.58 -23.59
CA PHE A 133 -11.48 22.30 -24.62
C PHE A 133 -11.01 21.31 -25.69
N GLN A 134 -9.70 21.26 -25.98
CA GLN A 134 -9.15 20.23 -26.84
C GLN A 134 -9.26 18.83 -26.23
N GLN A 135 -8.98 18.70 -24.93
CA GLN A 135 -9.15 17.42 -24.23
C GLN A 135 -10.61 16.96 -24.21
N LEU A 136 -11.57 17.87 -23.98
CA LEU A 136 -13.00 17.52 -24.05
C LEU A 136 -13.43 17.05 -25.43
N ALA A 137 -12.87 17.64 -26.50
CA ALA A 137 -13.15 17.22 -27.87
C ALA A 137 -12.54 15.85 -28.20
N VAL A 138 -11.31 15.59 -27.74
CA VAL A 138 -10.66 14.27 -27.87
C VAL A 138 -11.42 13.20 -27.10
N ALA A 139 -11.94 13.52 -25.91
CA ALA A 139 -12.76 12.63 -25.11
C ALA A 139 -14.18 12.42 -25.67
N GLY A 140 -14.54 13.08 -26.77
CA GLY A 140 -15.86 12.96 -27.42
C GLY A 140 -17.01 13.60 -26.62
N ILE A 141 -16.70 14.41 -25.61
CA ILE A 141 -17.69 15.09 -24.75
C ILE A 141 -18.29 16.28 -25.49
N ILE A 142 -17.48 16.95 -26.32
CA ILE A 142 -17.90 18.03 -27.23
C ILE A 142 -17.29 17.80 -28.63
N THR A 143 -17.79 18.50 -29.63
CA THR A 143 -17.22 18.50 -30.97
C THR A 143 -16.05 19.49 -31.08
N ASN A 144 -15.16 19.28 -32.07
CA ASN A 144 -14.08 20.23 -32.39
C ASN A 144 -14.60 21.64 -32.71
N ALA A 145 -15.80 21.75 -33.28
CA ALA A 145 -16.44 23.03 -33.58
C ALA A 145 -16.86 23.77 -32.29
N GLU A 146 -17.41 23.05 -31.31
CA GLU A 146 -17.80 23.59 -30.01
C GLU A 146 -16.58 23.99 -29.18
N ALA A 147 -15.52 23.17 -29.19
CA ALA A 147 -14.24 23.52 -28.56
C ALA A 147 -13.67 24.83 -29.12
N LEU A 148 -13.74 25.01 -30.44
CA LEU A 148 -13.24 26.20 -31.12
C LEU A 148 -14.12 27.43 -30.89
N ALA A 149 -15.43 27.26 -30.75
CA ALA A 149 -16.35 28.32 -30.38
C ALA A 149 -16.09 28.81 -28.94
N ALA A 150 -15.93 27.87 -27.99
CA ALA A 150 -15.64 28.17 -26.59
C ALA A 150 -14.28 28.86 -26.36
N MET A 151 -13.31 28.64 -27.27
CA MET A 151 -12.06 29.41 -27.28
C MET A 151 -12.22 30.86 -27.74
N LYS A 152 -13.16 31.14 -28.66
CA LYS A 152 -13.34 32.48 -29.27
C LYS A 152 -14.25 33.38 -28.46
N SER A 153 -15.30 32.83 -27.87
CA SER A 153 -16.15 33.56 -26.95
C SER A 153 -15.56 33.46 -25.55
N GLY A 154 -15.05 34.55 -24.97
CA GLY A 154 -14.59 34.58 -23.58
C GLY A 154 -15.62 34.17 -22.52
N ARG A 155 -16.84 33.78 -22.93
CA ARG A 155 -18.01 33.39 -22.15
C ARG A 155 -18.02 31.87 -21.99
N SER A 156 -17.98 31.39 -20.75
CA SER A 156 -18.39 30.03 -20.43
C SER A 156 -19.77 29.81 -21.04
N ALA A 157 -19.89 28.85 -21.96
CA ALA A 157 -21.20 28.40 -22.41
C ALA A 157 -21.90 27.86 -21.16
N GLY A 158 -22.94 28.57 -20.71
CA GLY A 158 -23.78 28.11 -19.62
C GLY A 158 -24.31 26.73 -20.00
N PHE A 159 -24.06 25.75 -19.13
CA PHE A 159 -24.82 24.52 -19.10
C PHE A 159 -26.29 24.90 -18.94
N ALA A 160 -27.01 24.99 -20.04
CA ALA A 160 -28.46 24.98 -20.03
C ALA A 160 -28.85 23.52 -19.74
N SER A 161 -29.16 23.27 -18.48
CA SER A 161 -29.84 22.07 -18.01
C SER A 161 -31.21 21.96 -18.68
N ASP A 162 -31.28 21.33 -19.84
CA ASP A 162 -32.56 20.90 -20.40
C ASP A 162 -32.95 19.55 -19.78
N HIS A 163 -33.22 19.56 -18.47
CA HIS A 163 -34.03 18.52 -17.84
C HIS A 163 -35.48 18.77 -18.27
N ARG A 164 -35.89 18.09 -19.33
CA ARG A 164 -37.32 17.90 -19.63
C ARG A 164 -37.91 17.03 -18.53
N CYS A 165 -38.48 17.69 -17.52
CA CYS A 165 -39.47 17.08 -16.65
C CYS A 165 -40.73 16.79 -17.46
N VAL A 166 -41.21 15.56 -17.34
CA VAL A 166 -42.50 15.07 -17.80
C VAL A 166 -43.55 15.34 -16.72
N ALA A 167 -44.62 16.05 -17.06
CA ALA A 167 -45.96 16.09 -16.44
C ALA A 167 -46.79 17.07 -17.31
N ASP A 168 -47.99 16.81 -17.82
CA ASP A 168 -49.07 15.88 -17.47
C ASP A 168 -49.60 15.11 -18.70
#